data_AF-A6T523-F1
#
_entry.id   AF-A6T523-F1
#
_cell.length_a   1.000
_cell.length_b   1.000
_cell.length_c   1.000
_cell.angle_alpha   90.00
_cell.angle_beta   90.00
_cell.angle_gamma   90.00
#
_symmetry.space_group_name_H-M   'P 1'
#
loop_
_entity.id
_entity.type
_entity.pdbx_description
1 polymer ?
#
loop_
_entity_poly.entity_id
_entity_poly.type
_entity_poly.pdbx_seq_one_letter_code
_entity_poly.pdbx_strand_id
1 'polypeptide(L)'
;MAEKKSNDSIGKTLLVVLVLCLVCSIVVAGSAVGLKSRQQAQRALDKQRNILAVSGLMHPGMDADAVADTFAARITPRLVNLATGELLEKDPGKFNQAQALKDPQQSMALDASQDPAGIKRRSNLAEIYLVRDAAED
;
A
#
# COMPACT_ATOMS: atom_id res chain seq x y z
N MET A 1 56.55 -32.20 0.43
CA MET A 1 55.56 -33.25 0.20
C MET A 1 54.19 -32.64 0.43
N ALA A 2 53.34 -32.72 -0.58
CA ALA A 2 52.08 -31.98 -0.70
C ALA A 2 50.97 -32.55 0.18
N GLU A 3 49.98 -31.73 0.53
CA GLU A 3 48.58 -32.06 0.23
C GLU A 3 47.70 -30.79 0.23
N LYS A 4 47.51 -30.18 -0.95
CA LYS A 4 46.54 -29.10 -1.16
C LYS A 4 45.19 -29.77 -1.42
N LYS A 5 44.39 -29.99 -0.37
CA LYS A 5 43.06 -30.62 -0.47
C LYS A 5 42.14 -29.72 -1.30
N SER A 6 41.94 -30.07 -2.56
CA SER A 6 41.03 -29.37 -3.47
C SER A 6 39.61 -29.38 -2.90
N ASN A 7 39.16 -28.23 -2.39
CA ASN A 7 37.80 -28.09 -1.85
C ASN A 7 36.75 -27.84 -2.96
N ASP A 8 37.20 -27.64 -4.19
CA ASP A 8 36.38 -27.56 -5.40
C ASP A 8 36.07 -28.95 -5.93
N SER A 9 34.92 -29.49 -5.54
CA SER A 9 34.30 -30.65 -6.17
C SER A 9 32.91 -30.26 -6.60
N ILE A 10 32.51 -30.61 -7.83
CA ILE A 10 31.20 -30.28 -8.42
C ILE A 10 30.06 -30.63 -7.46
N GLY A 11 30.16 -31.76 -6.75
CA GLY A 11 29.16 -32.17 -5.76
C GLY A 11 29.06 -31.24 -4.54
N LYS A 12 30.19 -30.69 -4.06
CA LYS A 12 30.20 -29.71 -2.97
C LYS A 12 29.64 -28.37 -3.42
N THR A 13 29.95 -27.94 -4.64
CA THR A 13 29.40 -26.72 -5.22
C THR A 13 27.87 -26.80 -5.33
N LEU A 14 27.33 -27.93 -5.81
CA LEU A 14 25.88 -28.15 -5.86
C LEU A 14 25.24 -28.18 -4.47
N LEU A 15 25.88 -28.84 -3.49
CA LEU A 15 25.41 -28.86 -2.10
C LEU A 15 25.34 -27.44 -1.50
N VAL A 16 26.38 -26.63 -1.67
CA VAL A 16 26.44 -25.26 -1.15
C VAL A 16 25.35 -24.39 -1.77
N VAL A 17 25.15 -24.48 -3.09
CA VAL A 17 24.07 -23.74 -3.77
C VAL A 17 22.71 -24.17 -3.25
N LEU A 18 22.47 -25.46 -3.07
CA LEU A 18 21.18 -25.98 -2.58
C LEU A 18 20.88 -25.50 -1.16
N VAL A 19 21.89 -25.52 -0.27
CA VAL A 19 21.77 -25.00 1.10
C VAL A 19 21.53 -23.48 1.10
N LEU A 20 22.27 -22.73 0.28
CA LEU A 20 22.10 -21.29 0.18
C LEU A 20 20.71 -20.93 -0.36
N CYS A 21 20.23 -21.61 -1.41
CA CYS A 21 18.89 -21.44 -1.95
C CYS A 21 17.81 -21.76 -0.91
N LEU A 22 17.99 -22.83 -0.12
CA LEU A 22 17.06 -23.21 0.92
C LEU A 22 16.98 -22.13 2.02
N VAL A 23 18.12 -21.70 2.55
CA VAL A 23 18.18 -20.67 3.60
C VAL A 23 17.58 -19.35 3.09
N CYS A 24 17.97 -18.90 1.89
CA CYS A 24 17.43 -17.69 1.28
C CYS A 24 15.91 -17.78 1.10
N SER A 25 15.37 -18.93 0.67
CA SER A 25 13.93 -19.12 0.50
C SER A 25 13.16 -19.01 1.83
N ILE A 26 13.70 -19.59 2.91
CA ILE A 26 13.08 -19.55 4.24
C ILE A 26 13.06 -18.12 4.79
N VAL A 27 14.17 -17.39 4.66
CA VAL A 27 14.28 -16.00 5.14
C VAL A 27 13.32 -15.07 4.40
N VAL A 28 13.26 -15.18 3.07
CA VAL A 28 12.36 -14.36 2.24
C VAL A 28 10.89 -14.70 2.51
N ALA A 29 10.54 -15.99 2.57
CA ALA A 29 9.18 -16.42 2.85
C ALA A 29 8.71 -16.01 4.26
N GLY A 30 9.57 -16.17 5.28
CA GLY A 30 9.28 -15.75 6.65
C GLY A 30 9.03 -14.25 6.76
N SER A 31 9.86 -13.44 6.11
CA SER A 31 9.72 -11.98 6.10
C SER A 31 8.43 -11.53 5.40
N ALA A 32 8.08 -12.17 4.28
CA ALA A 32 6.91 -11.82 3.48
C ALA A 32 5.57 -12.13 4.17
N VAL A 33 5.51 -13.19 4.98
CA VAL A 33 4.26 -13.62 5.65
C VAL A 33 4.12 -13.00 7.03
N GLY A 34 5.19 -12.96 7.84
CA GLY A 34 5.11 -12.51 9.23
C GLY A 34 4.95 -11.00 9.40
N LEU A 35 5.51 -10.20 8.49
CA LEU A 35 5.57 -8.74 8.65
C LEU A 35 4.48 -7.99 7.87
N LYS A 36 3.90 -8.63 6.85
CA LYS A 36 2.95 -8.00 5.93
C LYS A 36 1.65 -7.56 6.61
N SER A 37 1.09 -8.38 7.49
CA SER A 37 -0.14 -8.04 8.22
C SER A 37 0.05 -6.80 9.11
N ARG A 38 1.16 -6.74 9.87
CA ARG A 38 1.49 -5.57 10.69
C ARG A 38 1.76 -4.33 9.86
N GLN A 39 2.47 -4.46 8.74
CA GLN A 39 2.68 -3.35 7.81
C GLN A 39 1.36 -2.82 7.23
N GLN A 40 0.40 -3.69 6.92
CA GLN A 40 -0.91 -3.27 6.41
C GLN A 40 -1.69 -2.47 7.46
N ALA A 41 -1.72 -2.94 8.71
CA ALA A 41 -2.38 -2.23 9.81
C ALA A 41 -1.72 -0.86 10.07
N GLN A 42 -0.39 -0.80 10.13
CA GLN A 42 0.34 0.45 10.32
C GLN A 42 0.15 1.43 9.16
N ARG A 43 0.13 0.95 7.91
CA ARG A 43 -0.17 1.79 6.74
C ARG A 43 -1.57 2.38 6.77
N ALA A 44 -2.56 1.62 7.22
CA ALA A 44 -3.93 2.13 7.36
C ALA A 44 -3.99 3.23 8.42
N LEU A 45 -3.35 3.03 9.56
CA LEU A 45 -3.29 4.00 10.64
C LEU A 45 -2.51 5.26 10.25
N ASP A 46 -1.39 5.11 9.54
CA ASP A 46 -0.62 6.23 9.02
C ASP A 46 -1.41 7.07 8.00
N LYS A 47 -2.17 6.41 7.11
CA LYS A 47 -3.09 7.11 6.21
C LYS A 47 -4.12 7.94 6.99
N GLN A 48 -4.76 7.36 8.01
CA GLN A 48 -5.72 8.08 8.84
C GLN A 48 -5.08 9.28 9.54
N ARG A 49 -3.89 9.10 10.14
CA ARG A 49 -3.12 10.20 10.74
C ARG A 49 -2.84 11.31 9.74
N ASN A 50 -2.34 10.98 8.56
CA ASN A 50 -2.04 11.98 7.53
C ASN A 50 -3.30 12.70 7.07
N ILE A 51 -4.44 12.00 6.91
CA ILE A 51 -5.72 12.63 6.56
C ILE A 51 -6.19 13.58 7.68
N LEU A 52 -6.07 13.18 8.95
CA LEU A 52 -6.40 14.06 10.08
C LEU A 52 -5.44 15.25 10.19
N ALA A 53 -4.16 15.05 9.86
CA ALA A 53 -3.15 16.12 9.87
C ALA A 53 -3.47 17.20 8.84
N VAL A 54 -3.78 16.81 7.60
CA VAL A 54 -4.10 17.77 6.53
C VAL A 54 -5.46 18.45 6.73
N SER A 55 -6.37 17.83 7.48
CA SER A 55 -7.66 18.41 7.83
C SER A 55 -7.63 19.25 9.12
N GLY A 56 -6.48 19.35 9.80
CA GLY A 56 -6.35 20.10 11.05
C GLY A 56 -7.01 19.43 12.27
N LEU A 57 -7.46 18.18 12.15
CA LEU A 57 -8.11 17.41 13.21
C LEU A 57 -7.12 16.60 14.07
N MET A 58 -5.85 16.54 13.66
CA MET A 58 -4.81 15.80 14.38
C MET A 58 -4.23 16.62 15.53
N HIS A 59 -4.19 16.02 16.72
CA HIS A 59 -3.59 16.62 17.91
C HIS A 59 -2.27 15.92 18.27
N PRO A 60 -1.25 16.68 18.73
CA PRO A 60 0.01 16.09 19.18
C PRO A 60 -0.26 15.18 20.38
N GLY A 61 0.21 13.92 20.30
CA GLY A 61 0.02 12.91 21.35
C GLY A 61 -1.24 12.06 21.20
N MET A 62 -2.00 12.17 20.10
CA MET A 62 -3.17 11.33 19.86
C MET A 62 -2.78 9.85 19.68
N ASP A 63 -3.32 9.00 20.53
CA ASP A 63 -3.15 7.54 20.47
C ASP A 63 -3.85 6.92 19.24
N ALA A 64 -3.47 5.69 18.93
CA ALA A 64 -4.00 4.94 17.78
C ALA A 64 -5.53 4.86 17.75
N ASP A 65 -6.15 4.60 18.91
CA ASP A 65 -7.60 4.46 19.03
C ASP A 65 -8.30 5.82 18.84
N ALA A 66 -7.76 6.88 19.44
CA ALA A 66 -8.29 8.24 19.28
C ALA A 66 -8.23 8.75 17.82
N VAL A 67 -7.17 8.37 17.07
CA VAL A 67 -7.09 8.63 15.62
C VAL A 67 -8.22 7.90 14.88
N ALA A 68 -8.42 6.61 15.17
CA ALA A 68 -9.44 5.81 14.50
C ALA A 68 -10.86 6.34 14.79
N ASP A 69 -11.14 6.71 16.05
CA ASP A 69 -12.42 7.28 16.47
C ASP A 69 -12.69 8.64 15.81
N THR A 70 -11.70 9.53 15.82
CA THR A 70 -11.83 10.85 15.19
C THR A 70 -12.01 10.73 13.69
N PHE A 71 -11.28 9.81 13.05
CA PHE A 71 -11.43 9.52 11.63
C PHE A 71 -12.85 9.00 11.33
N ALA A 72 -13.36 8.03 12.09
CA ALA A 72 -14.69 7.49 11.91
C ALA A 72 -15.80 8.54 12.13
N ALA A 73 -15.60 9.46 13.07
CA ALA A 73 -16.58 10.50 13.38
C ALA A 73 -16.59 11.66 12.37
N ARG A 74 -15.42 12.07 11.86
CA ARG A 74 -15.26 13.31 11.07
C ARG A 74 -14.98 13.08 9.60
N ILE A 75 -14.48 11.92 9.21
CA ILE A 75 -14.10 11.64 7.84
C ILE A 75 -15.10 10.68 7.21
N THR A 76 -15.72 11.10 6.11
CA THR A 76 -16.58 10.24 5.29
C THR A 76 -15.88 9.93 3.97
N PRO A 77 -15.36 8.71 3.78
CA PRO A 77 -14.79 8.31 2.50
C PRO A 77 -15.89 8.20 1.44
N ARG A 78 -15.59 8.63 0.22
CA ARG A 78 -16.47 8.51 -0.96
C ARG A 78 -15.66 8.16 -2.19
N LEU A 79 -16.29 7.54 -3.17
CA LEU A 79 -15.70 7.30 -4.47
C LEU A 79 -16.21 8.34 -5.47
N VAL A 80 -15.31 8.87 -6.28
CA VAL A 80 -15.64 9.80 -7.36
C VAL A 80 -15.19 9.23 -8.69
N ASN A 81 -16.00 9.42 -9.72
CA ASN A 81 -15.62 9.15 -11.09
C ASN A 81 -14.79 10.32 -11.63
N LEU A 82 -13.53 10.08 -12.01
CA LEU A 82 -12.63 11.13 -12.50
C LEU A 82 -12.99 11.65 -13.90
N ALA A 83 -13.84 10.93 -14.64
CA ALA A 83 -14.30 11.38 -15.95
C ALA A 83 -15.51 12.31 -15.86
N THR A 84 -16.47 12.01 -14.97
CA THR A 84 -17.72 12.77 -14.84
C THR A 84 -17.74 13.73 -13.65
N GLY A 85 -16.87 13.52 -12.66
CA GLY A 85 -16.88 14.23 -11.37
C GLY A 85 -17.98 13.74 -10.41
N GLU A 86 -18.75 12.73 -10.79
CA GLU A 86 -19.88 12.25 -9.99
C GLU A 86 -19.44 11.39 -8.80
N LEU A 87 -20.08 11.63 -7.65
CA LEU A 87 -19.91 10.83 -6.45
C LEU A 87 -20.70 9.53 -6.58
N LEU A 88 -20.01 8.41 -6.46
CA LEU A 88 -20.61 7.08 -6.47
C LEU A 88 -21.03 6.69 -5.04
N GLU A 89 -22.21 6.07 -4.94
CA GLU A 89 -22.70 5.41 -3.73
C GLU A 89 -22.17 3.97 -3.60
N LYS A 90 -20.90 3.78 -3.98
CA LYS A 90 -20.20 2.50 -3.81
C LYS A 90 -19.41 2.53 -2.51
N ASP A 91 -19.32 1.38 -1.85
CA ASP A 91 -18.55 1.21 -0.62
C ASP A 91 -17.05 1.46 -0.86
N PRO A 92 -16.48 2.56 -0.34
CA PRO A 92 -15.07 2.89 -0.52
C PRO A 92 -14.16 1.88 0.18
N GLY A 93 -14.62 1.23 1.26
CA GLY A 93 -13.81 0.26 2.02
C GLY A 93 -13.48 -1.00 1.23
N LYS A 94 -14.24 -1.31 0.17
CA LYS A 94 -14.00 -2.44 -0.72
C LYS A 94 -13.20 -2.06 -1.97
N PHE A 95 -12.97 -0.76 -2.20
CA PHE A 95 -12.25 -0.30 -3.38
C PHE A 95 -10.75 -0.38 -3.14
N ASN A 96 -10.04 -1.09 -4.02
CA ASN A 96 -8.59 -1.13 -4.01
C ASN A 96 -8.03 -0.38 -5.21
N GLN A 97 -7.61 0.86 -4.98
CA GLN A 97 -7.05 1.71 -6.04
C GLN A 97 -5.84 1.07 -6.75
N ALA A 98 -4.99 0.33 -6.01
CA ALA A 98 -3.81 -0.33 -6.59
C ALA A 98 -4.18 -1.51 -7.50
N GLN A 99 -5.32 -2.17 -7.26
CA GLN A 99 -5.86 -3.17 -8.17
C GLN A 99 -6.55 -2.51 -9.36
N ALA A 100 -7.34 -1.46 -9.12
CA ALA A 100 -8.03 -0.72 -10.18
C ALA A 100 -7.06 -0.10 -11.21
N LEU A 101 -5.87 0.33 -10.77
CA LEU A 101 -4.80 0.82 -11.66
C LEU A 101 -4.24 -0.25 -12.62
N LYS A 102 -4.32 -1.53 -12.22
CA LYS A 102 -3.81 -2.64 -13.03
C LYS A 102 -4.86 -3.19 -13.99
N ASP A 103 -6.14 -3.01 -13.68
CA ASP A 103 -7.24 -3.47 -14.51
C ASP A 103 -7.53 -2.50 -15.67
N PRO A 104 -7.41 -2.91 -16.94
CA PRO A 104 -7.73 -2.09 -18.10
C PRO A 104 -9.17 -1.57 -18.15
N GLN A 105 -10.12 -2.22 -17.48
CA GLN A 105 -11.53 -1.79 -17.42
C GLN A 105 -11.75 -0.67 -16.39
N GLN A 106 -10.89 -0.61 -15.36
CA GLN A 106 -11.00 0.37 -14.27
C GLN A 106 -9.91 1.44 -14.30
N SER A 107 -9.07 1.44 -15.33
CA SER A 107 -8.01 2.42 -15.53
C SER A 107 -7.74 2.71 -17.00
N MET A 108 -7.28 3.91 -17.26
CA MET A 108 -6.89 4.37 -18.59
C MET A 108 -5.37 4.56 -18.67
N ALA A 109 -4.80 4.18 -19.82
CA ALA A 109 -3.43 4.58 -20.16
C ALA A 109 -3.42 6.08 -20.49
N LEU A 110 -2.38 6.77 -20.04
CA LEU A 110 -2.16 8.17 -20.34
C LEU A 110 -1.06 8.29 -21.40
N ASP A 111 -1.30 9.14 -22.39
CA ASP A 111 -0.23 9.57 -23.31
C ASP A 111 0.72 10.54 -22.60
N ALA A 112 1.93 10.71 -23.15
CA ALA A 112 2.95 11.57 -22.57
C ALA A 112 2.49 13.03 -22.36
N SER A 113 1.59 13.53 -23.22
CA SER A 113 1.00 14.87 -23.09
C SER A 113 -0.01 14.99 -21.95
N GLN A 114 -0.60 13.87 -21.53
CA GLN A 114 -1.61 13.77 -20.47
C GLN A 114 -1.03 13.30 -19.13
N ASP A 115 0.28 13.01 -19.09
CA ASP A 115 0.97 12.46 -17.92
C ASP A 115 2.12 13.37 -17.43
N PRO A 116 1.82 14.58 -16.90
CA PRO A 116 2.84 15.43 -16.29
C PRO A 116 3.43 14.80 -15.02
N ALA A 117 2.74 13.83 -14.41
CA ALA A 117 3.12 13.17 -13.17
C ALA A 117 3.94 11.88 -13.38
N GLY A 118 4.10 11.41 -14.62
CA GLY A 118 4.82 10.16 -14.94
C GLY A 118 4.16 8.89 -14.41
N ILE A 119 2.84 8.89 -14.15
CA ILE A 119 2.11 7.77 -13.57
C ILE A 119 1.74 6.69 -14.59
N LYS A 120 1.83 6.98 -15.90
CA LYS A 120 1.52 6.13 -17.08
C LYS A 120 0.08 5.66 -17.21
N ARG A 121 -0.58 5.38 -16.08
CA ARG A 121 -1.97 4.93 -16.00
C ARG A 121 -2.66 5.63 -14.84
N ARG A 122 -3.94 5.92 -15.03
CA ARG A 122 -4.82 6.54 -14.03
C ARG A 122 -6.06 5.67 -13.84
N SER A 123 -6.46 5.42 -12.60
CA SER A 123 -7.74 4.75 -12.34
C SER A 123 -8.90 5.67 -12.69
N ASN A 124 -10.00 5.11 -13.19
CA ASN A 124 -11.21 5.88 -13.51
C ASN A 124 -11.92 6.37 -12.25
N LEU A 125 -11.74 5.66 -11.13
CA LEU A 125 -12.31 5.99 -9.83
C LEU A 125 -11.21 6.50 -8.90
N ALA A 126 -11.53 7.50 -8.11
CA ALA A 126 -10.68 7.96 -7.02
C ALA A 126 -11.45 7.88 -5.70
N GLU A 127 -10.73 7.53 -4.64
CA GLU A 127 -11.22 7.65 -3.28
C GLU A 127 -10.92 9.06 -2.78
N ILE A 128 -11.94 9.72 -2.26
CA ILE A 128 -11.86 11.03 -1.63
C ILE A 128 -12.34 10.94 -0.18
N TYR A 129 -11.85 11.85 0.65
CA TYR A 129 -12.19 11.91 2.06
C TYR A 129 -12.88 13.23 2.34
N LEU A 130 -14.19 13.19 2.61
CA LEU A 130 -14.96 14.37 2.98
C LEU A 130 -14.77 14.63 4.47
N VAL A 131 -14.21 15.78 4.80
CA VAL A 131 -14.09 16.25 6.17
C VAL A 131 -15.43 16.89 6.57
N ARG A 132 -16.02 16.43 7.66
CA ARG A 132 -17.17 17.06 8.29
C ARG A 132 -16.70 17.93 9.43
N ASP A 133 -16.90 19.23 9.29
CA ASP A 133 -16.76 20.13 10.42
C ASP A 133 -17.83 19.82 11.47
N ALA A 134 -17.53 20.12 12.73
CA ALA A 134 -18.58 20.09 13.74
C ALA A 134 -19.53 21.19 13.31
N ALA A 135 -20.77 20.83 13.02
CA ALA A 135 -21.79 21.77 12.58
C ALA A 135 -21.68 23.09 13.36
N GLU A 136 -21.21 24.14 12.70
CA GLU A 136 -21.83 25.42 12.90
C GLU A 136 -23.15 25.32 12.12
N ASP A 137 -24.23 25.11 12.86
CA ASP A 137 -25.59 25.44 12.42
C ASP A 137 -25.67 26.95 12.09
#